data_AF-A0A5J5HR27-F1
#
_entry.id   AF-A0A5J5HR27-F1
#
_cell.length_a   1.000
_cell.length_b   1.000
_cell.length_c   1.000
_cell.angle_alpha   90.00
_cell.angle_beta   90.00
_cell.angle_gamma   90.00
#
_symmetry.space_group_name_H-M   'P 1'
#
loop_
_entity.id
_entity.type
_entity.pdbx_description
1 polymer ?
#
loop_
_entity_poly.entity_id
_entity_poly.type
_entity_poly.pdbx_seq_one_letter_code
_entity_poly.pdbx_strand_id
1 'polypeptide(L)' 'MVAEFSLLDGNPVTINLDQIDYFQPSDEGTLVVFTNGSNMELLDSYDAVADVLNPEKQAGI' A
#
# COMPACT_ATOMS: atom_id res chain seq x y z
N MET A 1 6.46 -10.00 -4.18
CA MET A 1 5.07 -10.23 -3.73
C MET A 1 4.20 -9.11 -4.27
N VAL A 2 3.00 -9.39 -4.79
CA VAL A 2 2.08 -8.36 -5.30
C VAL A 2 0.80 -8.34 -4.46
N ALA A 3 0.20 -7.17 -4.30
CA ALA A 3 -1.09 -7.01 -3.65
C ALA A 3 -2.01 -6.10 -4.47
N GLU A 4 -3.32 -6.30 -4.31
CA GLU A 4 -4.34 -5.48 -4.95
C GLU A 4 -4.87 -4.45 -3.94
N PHE A 5 -4.93 -3.19 -4.36
CA PHE A 5 -5.44 -2.06 -3.60
C PHE A 5 -6.45 -1.27 -4.44
N SER A 6 -7.22 -0.40 -3.80
CA SER A 6 -8.15 0.51 -4.46
C SER A 6 -7.52 1.90 -4.59
N LEU A 7 -7.52 2.45 -5.80
CA LEU A 7 -7.18 3.85 -6.04
C LEU A 7 -8.33 4.77 -5.57
N LEU A 8 -8.02 6.06 -5.43
CA LEU A 8 -9.02 7.09 -5.12
C LEU A 8 -10.19 7.14 -6.11
N ASP A 9 -9.93 6.82 -7.38
CA ASP A 9 -10.96 6.70 -8.42
C ASP A 9 -11.83 5.42 -8.31
N GLY A 10 -11.60 4.58 -7.28
CA GLY A 10 -12.29 3.31 -7.07
C GLY A 10 -11.84 2.18 -8.01
N ASN A 11 -10.81 2.42 -8.82
CA ASN A 11 -10.24 1.39 -9.69
C ASN A 11 -9.25 0.51 -8.93
N PRO A 12 -9.29 -0.82 -9.08
CA PRO A 12 -8.30 -1.70 -8.49
C PRO A 12 -6.95 -1.50 -9.16
N VAL A 13 -5.88 -1.50 -8.36
CA VAL A 13 -4.49 -1.44 -8.80
C VAL A 13 -3.69 -2.57 -8.15
N THR A 14 -2.89 -3.25 -8.96
CA THR A 14 -1.95 -4.25 -8.45
C THR A 14 -0.59 -3.61 -8.25
N ILE A 15 -0.09 -3.64 -7.01
CA ILE A 15 1.19 -3.05 -6.64
C ILE A 15 2.19 -4.15 -6.27
N ASN A 16 3.41 -4.04 -6.79
CA ASN A 16 4.51 -4.88 -6.35
C ASN A 16 5.08 -4.34 -5.04
N LEU A 17 4.91 -5.11 -3.97
CA LEU A 17 5.32 -4.73 -2.62
C LEU A 17 6.84 -4.56 -2.51
N ASP A 18 7.61 -5.31 -3.30
CA ASP A 18 9.08 -5.19 -3.36
C ASP A 18 9.54 -3.84 -3.94
N GLN A 19 8.65 -3.08 -4.58
CA GLN A 19 8.97 -1.77 -5.15
C GLN A 19 8.57 -0.61 -4.23
N ILE A 20 7.93 -0.88 -3.09
CA ILE A 20 7.52 0.14 -2.13
C ILE A 20 8.73 0.51 -1.26
N ASP A 21 9.03 1.81 -1.18
CA ASP A 21 10.08 2.35 -0.31
C ASP A 21 9.51 2.59 1.09
N TYR A 22 8.41 3.33 1.18
CA TYR A 22 7.62 3.53 2.39
C TYR A 22 6.18 3.92 2.06
N PHE A 23 5.32 3.91 3.07
CA PHE A 23 3.95 4.36 2.97
C PHE A 23 3.59 5.21 4.20
N GLN A 24 2.66 6.14 4.04
CA GLN A 24 2.24 7.06 5.09
C GLN A 24 0.74 7.37 4.99
N PRO A 25 0.07 7.70 6.09
CA PRO A 25 -1.32 8.16 6.03
C PRO A 25 -1.43 9.45 5.21
N SER A 26 -2.49 9.56 4.40
CA SER A 26 -2.86 10.77 3.64
C SER A 26 -4.30 11.18 4.00
N ASP A 27 -4.74 12.36 3.55
CA ASP A 27 -6.09 12.87 3.83
C ASP A 27 -7.21 11.93 3.34
N GLU A 28 -7.00 11.28 2.18
CA GLU A 28 -7.99 10.38 1.57
C GLU A 28 -7.75 8.89 1.83
N GLY A 29 -6.63 8.52 2.46
CA GLY A 29 -6.28 7.11 2.69
C GLY A 29 -4.79 6.93 2.98
N THR A 30 -4.05 6.36 2.03
CA THR A 30 -2.61 6.04 2.20
C THR A 30 -1.80 6.46 0.99
N LEU A 31 -0.75 7.26 1.21
CA LEU A 31 0.23 7.57 0.19
C LEU A 31 1.33 6.51 0.21
N VAL A 32 1.49 5.80 -0.90
CA VAL A 32 2.55 4.83 -1.13
C VAL A 32 3.65 5.48 -1.97
N VAL A 33 4.89 5.41 -1.50
CA VAL A 33 6.06 5.94 -2.19
C VAL A 33 6.92 4.77 -2.65
N PHE A 34 7.25 4.75 -3.93
CA PHE A 34 8.03 3.71 -4.58
C PHE A 34 9.52 4.03 -4.57
N THR A 35 10.35 2.99 -4.64
CA THR A 35 11.82 3.08 -4.70
C THR A 35 12.33 3.83 -5.94
N ASN A 36 11.51 3.96 -6.98
CA ASN A 36 11.81 4.74 -8.18
C ASN A 36 11.50 6.25 -8.02
N GLY A 37 11.05 6.69 -6.84
CA GLY A 37 10.66 8.07 -6.54
C GLY A 37 9.26 8.47 -6.98
N SER A 38 8.52 7.57 -7.63
CA SER A 38 7.09 7.77 -7.90
C SER A 38 6.27 7.57 -6.63
N ASN A 39 5.07 8.13 -6.57
CA ASN A 39 4.13 7.91 -5.48
C ASN A 39 2.71 7.71 -6.02
N MET A 40 1.85 7.13 -5.19
CA MET A 40 0.48 6.81 -5.52
C MET A 40 -0.38 6.86 -4.26
N GLU A 41 -1.54 7.48 -4.37
CA GLU A 41 -2.53 7.50 -3.29
C GLU A 41 -3.54 6.37 -3.45
N LEU A 42 -3.72 5.64 -2.36
CA LEU A 42 -4.67 4.57 -2.20
C LEU A 42 -5.85 5.07 -1.39
N LEU A 43 -7.04 4.61 -1.75
CA LEU A 43 -8.26 4.77 -0.96
C LEU A 43 -8.21 3.90 0.31
N ASP A 44 -7.42 2.84 0.29
CA ASP A 44 -7.22 1.98 1.45
C ASP A 44 -6.58 2.75 2.62
N SER A 45 -7.09 2.48 3.81
CA SER A 45 -6.55 3.06 5.06
C SER A 45 -5.16 2.51 5.37
N TYR A 46 -4.37 3.30 6.11
CA TYR A 46 -3.01 2.93 6.48
C TYR A 46 -2.92 1.56 7.14
N ASP A 47 -3.86 1.23 8.04
CA ASP A 47 -3.91 -0.09 8.69
C ASP A 47 -4.10 -1.25 7.70
N ALA A 48 -4.94 -1.08 6.67
CA ALA A 48 -5.18 -2.10 5.65
C ALA A 48 -3.93 -2.32 4.79
N VAL A 49 -3.28 -1.22 4.40
CA VAL A 49 -2.02 -1.26 3.65
C VAL A 49 -0.91 -1.88 4.49
N ALA A 50 -0.82 -1.52 5.77
CA ALA A 50 0.14 -2.09 6.72
C ALA A 50 -0.08 -3.59 6.94
N ASP A 51 -1.33 -4.07 7.01
CA ASP A 51 -1.62 -5.49 7.22
C ASP A 51 -1.12 -6.35 6.04
N VAL A 52 -1.21 -5.82 4.83
CA VAL A 52 -0.73 -6.45 3.60
C VAL A 52 0.78 -6.37 3.46
N LEU A 53 1.38 -5.23 3.82
CA LEU A 53 2.82 -4.98 3.71
C LEU A 53 3.65 -5.61 4.82
N ASN A 54 3.03 -5.97 5.96
CA ASN A 54 3.76 -6.45 7.12
C ASN A 54 3.67 -7.98 7.23
N PRO A 55 4.66 -8.73 6.70
CA PRO A 55 4.64 -10.19 6.71
C PRO A 55 4.64 -10.79 8.12
N GLU A 56 5.09 -10.03 9.14
CA GLU A 56 5.09 -10.47 10.54
C GLU A 56 3.68 -10.66 11.13
N LYS A 57 2.65 -9.98 10.59
CA LYS A 57 1.26 -10.23 11.00
C LYS A 57 0.64 -11.46 10.34
N GLN A 58 1.10 -11.84 9.15
CA GLN A 58 0.67 -13.08 8.50
C GLN A 58 1.35 -14.31 9.11
N ALA A 59 2.54 -14.13 9.69
CA ALA A 59 3.24 -15.13 10.49
C ALA A 59 2.84 -15.01 11.98
N GLY A 60 1.55 -15.11 12.28
CA GLY A 60 1.10 -15.29 13.66
C GLY A 60 1.71 -16.56 14.25
N ILE A 61 2.66 -16.40 15.17
CA ILE A 61 3.07 -17.41 16.16
C ILE A 61 2.12 -17.40 17.36
#